data_AF-A0A4Q2JZ08-F1
#
_entry.id   AF-A0A4Q2JZ08-F1
#
_cell.length_a   1.000
_cell.length_b   1.000
_cell.length_c   1.000
_cell.angle_alpha   90.00
_cell.angle_beta   90.00
_cell.angle_gamma   90.00
#
_symmetry.space_group_name_H-M   'P 1'
#
loop_
_entity.id
_entity.type
_entity.pdbx_description
1 polymer ?
#
loop_
_entity_poly.entity_id
_entity_poly.type
_entity_poly.pdbx_seq_one_letter_code
_entity_poly.pdbx_strand_id
1 'polypeptide(L)'
;MYDDELGPGDHNTSEPDPVAPLSEGGGLNPPIDWWMLSESERRAQLNRAWSFTQRLVRSYRLPGEIVPPCWFRHDEMVQELLALMQFRNEQQFIQQQSPGAALDFHYHLGLWITRMRGWVLEAGCKPNEHLEKAHPMWVVPDSSAAVAVERDFDELLRRMANQE
;
A
#
# COMPACT_ATOMS: atom_id res chain seq x y z
N MET A 1 8.79 16.05 56.39
CA MET A 1 8.84 14.59 56.59
C MET A 1 7.65 13.98 55.88
N TYR A 2 7.84 13.70 54.60
CA TYR A 2 7.32 12.57 53.84
C TYR A 2 8.11 12.63 52.53
N ASP A 3 9.24 11.93 52.53
CA ASP A 3 9.83 11.41 51.30
C ASP A 3 8.81 10.43 50.71
N ASP A 4 8.47 10.58 49.44
CA ASP A 4 8.01 9.46 48.64
C ASP A 4 8.66 9.59 47.27
N GLU A 5 9.57 8.65 47.03
CA GLU A 5 10.38 8.52 45.85
C GLU A 5 9.46 8.27 44.65
N LEU A 6 9.38 9.24 43.73
CA LEU A 6 9.02 8.95 42.35
C LEU A 6 10.15 8.11 41.75
N GLY A 7 10.10 6.79 42.01
CA GLY A 7 10.88 5.81 41.28
C GLY A 7 10.68 6.02 39.77
N PRO A 8 11.66 5.65 38.93
CA PRO A 8 11.54 5.83 37.49
C PRO A 8 10.34 5.01 37.06
N GLY A 9 9.23 5.69 36.79
CA GLY A 9 8.03 5.08 36.24
C GLY A 9 8.47 4.34 35.01
N ASP A 10 8.20 3.03 35.01
CA ASP A 10 8.42 2.14 33.90
C ASP A 10 7.51 2.62 32.75
N HIS A 11 7.96 3.65 32.03
CA HIS A 11 7.33 4.17 30.82
C HIS A 11 7.67 3.25 29.65
N ASN A 12 7.42 1.96 29.81
CA ASN A 12 7.51 1.01 28.72
C ASN A 12 6.17 0.32 28.48
N THR A 13 5.14 1.14 28.26
CA THR A 13 3.99 0.75 27.43
C THR A 13 4.10 1.50 26.09
N SER A 14 5.26 1.36 25.43
CA SER A 14 5.34 1.68 24.01
C SER A 14 4.54 0.60 23.29
N GLU A 15 3.25 0.86 23.06
CA GLU A 15 2.45 0.05 22.15
C GLU A 15 3.29 -0.14 20.87
N PRO A 16 3.53 -1.39 20.43
CA PRO A 16 4.42 -1.65 19.31
C PRO A 16 3.94 -0.85 18.10
N ASP A 17 4.86 -0.24 17.36
CA ASP A 17 4.51 0.55 16.19
C ASP A 17 3.62 -0.31 15.28
N PRO A 18 2.34 0.03 15.04
CA PRO A 18 1.42 -0.81 14.26
C PRO A 18 1.89 -0.97 12.80
N VAL A 19 2.86 -0.15 12.39
CA VAL A 19 3.48 -0.18 11.06
C VAL A 19 4.82 -0.93 11.07
N ALA A 20 5.38 -1.29 12.23
CA ALA A 20 6.63 -2.04 12.32
C ALA A 20 6.58 -3.34 11.49
N PRO A 21 7.76 -3.86 11.09
CA PRO A 21 7.88 -5.19 10.50
C PRO A 21 7.12 -6.25 11.31
N LEU A 22 6.48 -7.20 10.63
CA LEU A 22 5.79 -8.30 11.32
C LEU A 22 6.78 -9.31 11.91
N SER A 23 7.98 -9.42 11.34
CA SER A 23 9.04 -10.26 11.89
C SER A 23 9.90 -9.47 12.88
N GLU A 24 9.90 -9.87 14.16
CA GLU A 24 10.79 -9.30 15.19
C GLU A 24 12.28 -9.64 14.94
N GLY A 25 12.57 -10.66 14.12
CA GLY A 25 13.92 -11.19 13.90
C GLY A 25 14.80 -10.47 12.87
N GLY A 26 14.45 -9.26 12.44
CA GLY A 26 15.25 -8.48 11.50
C GLY A 26 15.30 -9.03 10.06
N GLY A 27 14.39 -9.94 9.70
CA GLY A 27 14.23 -10.43 8.33
C GLY A 27 13.45 -9.47 7.43
N LEU A 28 13.61 -9.61 6.12
CA LEU A 28 12.74 -8.96 5.14
C LEU A 28 11.32 -9.51 5.32
N ASN A 29 10.31 -8.64 5.42
CA ASN A 29 8.93 -9.11 5.28
C ASN A 29 8.75 -9.57 3.83
N PRO A 30 8.07 -10.70 3.57
CA PRO A 30 7.77 -11.08 2.20
C PRO A 30 6.90 -9.99 1.53
N PRO A 31 7.06 -9.78 0.21
CA PRO A 31 6.18 -8.91 -0.55
C PRO A 31 4.70 -9.27 -0.33
N ILE A 32 3.87 -8.26 -0.06
CA ILE A 32 2.43 -8.42 0.05
C ILE A 32 1.83 -8.57 -1.35
N ASP A 33 1.36 -9.77 -1.68
CA ASP A 33 0.50 -10.00 -2.84
C ASP A 33 -0.97 -9.77 -2.46
N TRP A 34 -1.47 -8.56 -2.73
CA TRP A 34 -2.83 -8.13 -2.39
C TRP A 34 -3.93 -9.05 -2.94
N TRP A 35 -3.73 -9.62 -4.12
CA TRP A 35 -4.73 -10.45 -4.79
C TRP A 35 -4.79 -11.87 -4.22
N MET A 36 -3.69 -12.40 -3.69
CA MET A 36 -3.66 -13.71 -3.04
C MET A 36 -4.13 -13.72 -1.58
N LEU A 37 -4.23 -12.55 -0.94
CA LEU A 37 -4.70 -12.46 0.44
C LEU A 37 -6.17 -12.90 0.59
N SER A 38 -6.44 -13.66 1.65
CA SER A 38 -7.80 -13.88 2.15
C SER A 38 -8.42 -12.57 2.67
N GLU A 39 -9.74 -12.56 2.88
CA GLU A 39 -10.44 -11.37 3.36
C GLU A 39 -9.94 -10.88 4.73
N SER A 40 -9.64 -11.81 5.65
CA SER A 40 -9.10 -11.48 6.97
C SER A 40 -7.70 -10.87 6.87
N GLU A 41 -6.86 -11.40 5.98
CA GLU A 41 -5.53 -10.85 5.73
C GLU A 41 -5.60 -9.48 5.07
N ARG A 42 -6.48 -9.27 4.07
CA ARG A 42 -6.71 -7.95 3.46
C ARG A 42 -7.15 -6.93 4.52
N ARG A 43 -8.06 -7.32 5.41
CA ARG A 43 -8.53 -6.46 6.52
C ARG A 43 -7.38 -6.10 7.46
N ALA A 44 -6.51 -7.06 7.79
CA ALA A 44 -5.35 -6.80 8.62
C ALA A 44 -4.37 -5.82 7.94
N GLN A 45 -4.06 -6.03 6.66
CA GLN A 45 -3.18 -5.14 5.91
C GLN A 45 -3.78 -3.75 5.73
N LEU A 46 -5.10 -3.63 5.49
CA LEU A 46 -5.78 -2.32 5.43
C LEU A 46 -5.69 -1.55 6.74
N ASN A 47 -5.81 -2.21 7.90
CA ASN A 47 -5.63 -1.54 9.20
C ASN A 47 -4.21 -1.03 9.40
N ARG A 48 -3.20 -1.79 8.96
CA ARG A 48 -1.79 -1.35 8.98
C ARG A 48 -1.55 -0.17 8.03
N ALA A 49 -2.06 -0.29 6.80
CA ALA A 49 -2.02 0.79 5.81
C ALA A 49 -2.73 2.05 6.32
N TRP A 50 -3.85 1.92 7.04
CA TRP A 50 -4.55 3.04 7.65
C TRP A 50 -3.67 3.81 8.63
N SER A 51 -3.08 3.10 9.59
CA SER A 51 -2.17 3.69 10.58
C SER A 51 -0.95 4.34 9.92
N PHE A 52 -0.34 3.66 8.94
CA PHE A 52 0.77 4.20 8.16
C PHE A 52 0.39 5.46 7.41
N THR A 53 -0.74 5.45 6.70
CA THR A 53 -1.21 6.57 5.87
C THR A 53 -1.48 7.80 6.72
N GLN A 54 -2.11 7.64 7.90
CA GLN A 54 -2.33 8.77 8.80
C GLN A 54 -1.02 9.41 9.26
N ARG A 55 -0.01 8.60 9.59
CA ARG A 55 1.32 9.10 9.97
C ARG A 55 1.99 9.79 8.78
N LEU A 56 1.99 9.16 7.61
CA LEU A 56 2.57 9.71 6.39
C LEU A 56 1.96 11.08 6.04
N VAL A 57 0.63 11.17 5.99
CA VAL A 57 -0.09 12.41 5.68
C VAL A 57 0.22 13.50 6.70
N ARG A 58 0.25 13.19 8.01
CA ARG A 58 0.56 14.16 9.05
C ARG A 58 2.03 14.61 9.02
N SER A 59 2.97 13.69 8.83
CA SER A 59 4.41 13.97 8.83
C SER A 59 4.83 14.82 7.62
N TYR A 60 4.30 14.53 6.43
CA TYR A 60 4.66 15.23 5.20
C TYR A 60 3.64 16.30 4.78
N ARG A 61 2.58 16.50 5.57
CA ARG A 61 1.47 17.42 5.28
C ARG A 61 0.90 17.21 3.87
N LEU A 62 0.69 15.94 3.50
CA LEU A 62 0.22 15.59 2.17
C LEU A 62 -1.23 16.08 1.99
N PRO A 63 -1.55 16.80 0.92
CA PRO A 63 -2.91 17.26 0.68
C PRO A 63 -3.76 16.16 0.01
N GLY A 64 -5.06 16.42 -0.12
CA GLY A 64 -6.04 15.47 -0.67
C GLY A 64 -5.77 15.08 -2.13
N GLU A 65 -5.05 15.93 -2.88
CA GLU A 65 -4.62 15.63 -4.26
C GLU A 65 -3.51 14.57 -4.33
N ILE A 66 -2.91 14.20 -3.19
CA ILE A 66 -1.97 13.07 -3.08
C ILE A 66 -2.66 11.87 -2.44
N VAL A 67 -3.32 12.10 -1.30
CA VAL A 67 -3.96 11.04 -0.51
C VAL A 67 -5.37 11.52 -0.13
N PRO A 68 -6.40 11.18 -0.90
CA PRO A 68 -7.77 11.61 -0.64
C PRO A 68 -8.34 10.82 0.55
N PRO A 69 -9.33 11.35 1.29
CA PRO A 69 -9.96 10.64 2.40
C PRO A 69 -10.56 9.28 2.02
N CYS A 70 -10.92 9.08 0.76
CA CYS A 70 -11.49 7.82 0.24
C CYS A 70 -10.45 6.84 -0.31
N TRP A 71 -9.14 7.06 -0.12
CA TRP A 71 -8.07 6.23 -0.71
C TRP A 71 -8.26 4.72 -0.50
N PHE A 72 -8.81 4.31 0.65
CA PHE A 72 -9.01 2.89 1.01
C PHE A 72 -10.09 2.19 0.18
N ARG A 73 -10.80 2.93 -0.68
CA ARG A 73 -11.79 2.41 -1.64
C ARG A 73 -11.18 2.20 -3.04
N HIS A 74 -9.91 2.53 -3.22
CA HIS A 74 -9.19 2.47 -4.49
C HIS A 74 -8.04 1.47 -4.37
N ASP A 75 -8.20 0.30 -4.97
CA ASP A 75 -7.23 -0.80 -4.87
C ASP A 75 -5.82 -0.39 -5.34
N GLU A 76 -5.74 0.44 -6.39
CA GLU A 76 -4.48 1.01 -6.89
C GLU A 76 -3.75 1.85 -5.84
N MET A 77 -4.49 2.64 -5.05
CA MET A 77 -3.93 3.47 -3.98
C MET A 77 -3.54 2.63 -2.77
N VAL A 78 -4.38 1.64 -2.42
CA VAL A 78 -4.08 0.67 -1.34
C VAL A 78 -2.77 -0.04 -1.63
N GLN A 79 -2.58 -0.56 -2.85
CA GLN A 79 -1.37 -1.28 -3.23
C GLN A 79 -0.13 -0.38 -3.24
N GLU A 80 -0.23 0.85 -3.76
CA GLU A 80 0.87 1.83 -3.68
C GLU A 80 1.26 2.16 -2.23
N LEU A 81 0.29 2.31 -1.33
CA LEU A 81 0.53 2.55 0.09
C LEU A 81 1.17 1.34 0.79
N LEU A 82 0.70 0.13 0.49
CA LEU A 82 1.28 -1.11 1.01
C LEU A 82 2.72 -1.30 0.51
N ALA A 83 3.01 -1.00 -0.76
CA ALA A 83 4.35 -1.06 -1.31
C ALA A 83 5.29 -0.04 -0.64
N LEU A 84 4.85 1.21 -0.50
CA LEU A 84 5.64 2.24 0.19
C LEU A 84 5.89 1.89 1.67
N MET A 85 4.88 1.34 2.36
CA MET A 85 5.00 0.88 3.74
C MET A 85 6.05 -0.23 3.88
N GLN A 86 6.01 -1.25 3.00
CA GLN A 86 6.99 -2.33 2.99
C GLN A 86 8.39 -1.80 2.70
N PHE A 87 8.54 -0.94 1.69
CA PHE A 87 9.83 -0.34 1.35
C PHE A 87 10.39 0.48 2.52
N ARG A 88 9.56 1.29 3.18
CA ARG A 88 9.96 1.99 4.41
C ARG A 88 10.50 1.00 5.45
N ASN A 89 9.76 -0.08 5.66
CA ASN A 89 10.11 -1.04 6.69
C ASN A 89 11.45 -1.72 6.41
N GLU A 90 11.71 -2.06 5.15
CA GLU A 90 12.98 -2.63 4.71
C GLU A 90 14.14 -1.63 4.86
N GLN A 91 13.93 -0.38 4.46
CA GLN A 91 14.99 0.64 4.47
C GLN A 91 15.31 1.19 5.87
N GLN A 92 14.32 1.27 6.77
CA GLN A 92 14.47 1.99 8.05
C GLN A 92 14.56 1.10 9.28
N PHE A 93 14.17 -0.18 9.20
CA PHE A 93 14.18 -1.07 10.38
C PHE A 93 15.11 -2.29 10.23
N ILE A 94 15.64 -2.57 9.05
CA ILE A 94 16.63 -3.64 8.88
C ILE A 94 18.02 -3.09 9.24
N GLN A 95 18.62 -3.65 10.29
CA GLN A 95 19.91 -3.18 10.84
C GLN A 95 21.08 -3.30 9.85
N GLN A 96 20.98 -4.18 8.85
CA GLN A 96 22.01 -4.41 7.84
C GLN A 96 21.99 -3.40 6.68
N GLN A 97 21.06 -2.44 6.68
CA GLN A 97 20.94 -1.45 5.61
C GLN A 97 22.11 -0.47 5.62
N SER A 98 22.37 0.11 4.44
CA SER A 98 23.38 1.17 4.32
C SER A 98 22.91 2.45 5.05
N PRO A 99 23.83 3.31 5.52
CA PRO A 99 23.47 4.62 6.06
C PRO A 99 22.63 5.50 5.11
N GLY A 100 22.68 5.23 3.79
CA GLY A 100 21.91 5.95 2.76
C GLY A 100 20.46 5.49 2.63
N ALA A 101 20.07 4.35 3.19
CA ALA A 101 18.74 3.76 3.04
C ALA A 101 17.59 4.71 3.43
N ALA A 102 17.80 5.54 4.45
CA ALA A 102 16.82 6.55 4.84
C ALA A 102 16.63 7.61 3.74
N LEU A 103 17.70 8.05 3.07
CA LEU A 103 17.60 8.98 1.93
C LEU A 103 16.96 8.29 0.72
N ASP A 104 17.29 7.03 0.46
CA ASP A 104 16.69 6.25 -0.62
C ASP A 104 15.17 6.13 -0.44
N PHE A 105 14.70 5.91 0.80
CA PHE A 105 13.26 5.98 1.11
C PHE A 105 12.62 7.30 0.67
N HIS A 106 13.25 8.44 0.97
CA HIS A 106 12.71 9.76 0.58
C HIS A 106 12.75 10.00 -0.93
N TYR A 107 13.75 9.46 -1.63
CA TYR A 107 13.80 9.49 -3.10
C TYR A 107 12.59 8.73 -3.69
N HIS A 108 12.36 7.51 -3.22
CA HIS A 108 11.20 6.71 -3.66
C HIS A 108 9.86 7.31 -3.23
N LEU A 109 9.80 7.98 -2.08
CA LEU A 109 8.61 8.74 -1.67
C LEU A 109 8.27 9.84 -2.68
N GLY A 110 9.26 10.55 -3.25
CA GLY A 110 9.02 11.56 -4.29
C GLY A 110 8.40 10.97 -5.56
N LEU A 111 8.89 9.80 -5.99
CA LEU A 111 8.31 9.06 -7.12
C LEU A 111 6.89 8.57 -6.82
N TRP A 112 6.68 8.06 -5.61
CA TRP A 112 5.38 7.62 -5.13
C TRP A 112 4.35 8.75 -5.08
N ILE A 113 4.73 9.94 -4.59
CA ILE A 113 3.87 11.14 -4.59
C ILE A 113 3.41 11.47 -6.02
N THR A 114 4.31 11.36 -6.99
CA THR A 114 4.00 11.63 -8.41
C THR A 114 2.98 10.64 -8.96
N ARG A 115 3.14 9.34 -8.68
CA ARG A 115 2.18 8.31 -9.11
C ARG A 115 0.83 8.44 -8.43
N MET A 116 0.82 8.69 -7.11
CA MET A 116 -0.42 8.91 -6.36
C MET A 116 -1.24 10.08 -6.89
N ARG A 117 -0.61 11.19 -7.28
CA ARG A 117 -1.34 12.29 -7.97
C ARG A 117 -2.07 11.81 -9.22
N GLY A 118 -1.42 10.95 -10.01
CA GLY A 118 -2.02 10.33 -11.19
C GLY A 118 -3.26 9.53 -10.81
N TRP A 119 -3.13 8.62 -9.83
CA TRP A 119 -4.26 7.81 -9.36
C TRP A 119 -5.42 8.65 -8.81
N VAL A 120 -5.14 9.70 -8.05
CA VAL A 120 -6.18 10.58 -7.50
C VAL A 120 -6.88 11.36 -8.60
N LEU A 121 -6.13 11.88 -9.57
CA LEU A 121 -6.70 12.57 -10.72
C LEU A 121 -7.61 11.63 -11.52
N GLU A 122 -7.13 10.42 -11.80
CA GLU A 122 -7.91 9.43 -12.52
C GLU A 122 -9.14 8.99 -11.72
N ALA A 123 -9.04 8.84 -10.40
CA ALA A 123 -10.14 8.44 -9.52
C ALA A 123 -11.35 9.38 -9.64
N GLY A 124 -11.10 10.68 -9.82
CA GLY A 124 -12.14 11.68 -10.06
C GLY A 124 -13.05 11.98 -8.87
N CYS A 125 -12.77 11.39 -7.70
CA CYS A 125 -13.52 11.64 -6.46
C CYS A 125 -13.45 13.12 -6.06
N LYS A 126 -14.56 13.66 -5.54
CA LYS A 126 -14.58 14.99 -4.89
C LYS A 126 -14.44 14.82 -3.37
N PRO A 127 -14.11 15.87 -2.61
CA PRO A 127 -13.87 15.75 -1.16
C PRO A 127 -14.97 15.04 -0.36
N ASN A 128 -16.24 15.14 -0.80
CA ASN A 128 -17.39 14.52 -0.13
C ASN A 128 -18.16 13.54 -1.03
N GLU A 129 -17.59 13.15 -2.16
CA GLU A 129 -18.26 12.31 -3.17
C GLU A 129 -17.27 11.29 -3.72
N HIS A 130 -17.47 10.03 -3.36
CA HIS A 130 -16.70 8.92 -3.92
C HIS A 130 -17.34 8.46 -5.23
N LEU A 131 -16.52 8.33 -6.27
CA LEU A 131 -16.91 7.78 -7.55
C LEU A 131 -16.34 6.37 -7.67
N GLU A 132 -17.25 5.40 -7.80
CA GLU A 132 -16.88 4.03 -8.16
C GLU A 132 -16.69 3.97 -9.67
N LYS A 133 -15.51 3.54 -10.10
CA LYS A 133 -15.22 3.39 -11.53
C LYS A 133 -15.78 2.08 -12.04
N ALA A 134 -16.55 2.15 -13.12
CA ALA A 134 -16.90 0.96 -13.87
C ALA A 134 -15.65 0.29 -14.43
N HIS A 135 -15.63 -1.03 -14.37
CA HIS A 135 -14.59 -1.80 -15.05
C HIS A 135 -14.67 -1.61 -16.57
N PRO A 136 -13.52 -1.61 -17.28
CA PRO A 136 -13.52 -1.70 -18.74
C PRO A 136 -14.32 -2.92 -19.20
N MET A 137 -15.13 -2.77 -20.26
CA MET A 137 -16.02 -3.85 -20.69
C MET A 137 -15.29 -5.16 -20.97
N TRP A 138 -14.05 -5.13 -21.47
CA TRP A 138 -13.29 -6.34 -21.79
C TRP A 138 -12.90 -7.19 -20.57
N VAL A 139 -12.98 -6.67 -19.34
CA VAL A 139 -12.78 -7.45 -18.11
C VAL A 139 -14.08 -7.79 -17.38
N VAL A 140 -15.23 -7.30 -17.89
CA VAL A 140 -16.53 -7.62 -17.30
C VAL A 140 -16.92 -9.03 -17.74
N PRO A 141 -17.13 -9.98 -16.79
CA PRO A 141 -17.51 -11.35 -17.12
C PRO A 141 -18.75 -11.40 -18.01
N ASP A 142 -18.76 -12.35 -18.95
CA ASP A 142 -19.86 -12.61 -19.90
C ASP A 142 -20.22 -11.45 -20.85
N SER A 143 -19.47 -10.34 -20.84
CA SER A 143 -19.68 -9.28 -21.81
C SER A 143 -19.20 -9.70 -23.20
N SER A 144 -19.83 -9.17 -24.25
CA SER A 144 -19.39 -9.44 -25.63
C SER A 144 -17.95 -9.00 -25.90
N ALA A 145 -17.48 -7.97 -25.21
CA ALA A 145 -16.09 -7.50 -25.30
C ALA A 145 -15.12 -8.49 -24.65
N ALA A 146 -15.44 -9.02 -23.47
CA ALA A 146 -14.61 -10.01 -22.78
C ALA A 146 -14.48 -11.30 -23.60
N VAL A 147 -15.60 -11.85 -24.09
CA VAL A 147 -15.62 -13.05 -24.94
C VAL A 147 -14.78 -12.86 -26.22
N ALA A 148 -14.85 -11.67 -26.83
CA ALA A 148 -14.04 -11.38 -28.01
C ALA A 148 -12.54 -11.36 -27.70
N VAL A 149 -12.14 -10.70 -26.62
CA VAL A 149 -10.73 -10.63 -26.20
C VAL A 149 -10.19 -12.01 -25.80
N GLU A 150 -10.96 -12.80 -25.05
CA GLU A 150 -10.58 -14.17 -24.68
C GLU A 150 -10.36 -15.06 -25.91
N ARG A 151 -11.28 -15.01 -26.87
CA ARG A 151 -11.14 -15.77 -28.13
C ARG A 151 -9.90 -15.37 -28.91
N ASP A 152 -9.65 -14.07 -29.01
CA ASP A 152 -8.50 -13.53 -29.75
C ASP A 152 -7.18 -13.94 -29.05
N PHE A 153 -7.15 -13.95 -27.71
CA PHE A 153 -6.03 -14.45 -26.91
C PHE A 153 -5.82 -15.96 -27.10
N ASP A 154 -6.87 -16.77 -27.06
CA ASP A 154 -6.79 -18.21 -27.31
C ASP A 154 -6.29 -18.53 -28.73
N GLU A 155 -6.68 -17.73 -29.72
CA GLU A 155 -6.19 -17.88 -31.08
C GLU A 155 -4.69 -17.59 -31.17
N LEU A 156 -4.21 -16.56 -30.48
CA LEU A 156 -2.77 -16.28 -30.38
C LEU A 156 -2.02 -17.48 -29.80
N LEU A 157 -2.49 -18.04 -28.69
CA LEU A 157 -1.88 -19.21 -28.06
C LEU A 157 -1.86 -20.42 -29.00
N ARG A 158 -2.95 -20.69 -29.72
CA ARG A 158 -3.00 -21.77 -30.72
C ARG A 158 -2.01 -21.56 -31.86
N ARG A 159 -1.86 -20.33 -32.35
CA ARG A 159 -0.89 -20.00 -33.41
C ARG A 159 0.55 -20.23 -32.94
N MET A 160 0.87 -19.85 -31.70
CA MET A 160 2.18 -20.08 -31.10
C MET A 160 2.49 -21.58 -30.98
N ALA A 161 1.54 -22.38 -30.49
CA ALA A 161 1.71 -23.83 -30.35
C ALA A 161 1.88 -24.58 -31.68
N ASN A 162 1.33 -24.05 -32.79
CA ASN A 162 1.45 -24.65 -34.12
C ASN A 162 2.72 -24.21 -34.88
N GLN A 163 3.54 -23.33 -34.29
CA GLN A 163 4.82 -22.86 -34.85
C GLN A 163 6.03 -23.58 -34.23
N GLU A 164 5.82 -24.41 -33.22
CA GLU A 164 6.80 -25.35 -32.62
C GLU A 164 6.71 -26.73 -33.27
#